data_AF-A0A8C9E115-F1
#
_entry.id   AF-A0A8C9E115-F1
#
_cell.length_a   1.000
_cell.length_b   1.000
_cell.length_c   1.000
_cell.angle_alpha   90.00
_cell.angle_beta   90.00
_cell.angle_gamma   90.00
#
_symmetry.space_group_name_H-M   'P 1'
#
loop_
_entity.id
_entity.type
_entity.pdbx_description
1 polymer ?
#
loop_
_entity_poly.entity_id
_entity_poly.type
_entity_poly.pdbx_seq_one_letter_code
_entity_poly.pdbx_strand_id
1 'polypeptide(L)'
;MTLVDEESGLMDSEPERKRKKIEDSSLGKSVVPDVPEDLDFLVPKAGFFCPICSLFYSGEKAMTNHCRSTRHKQNTEKFMAKQRKEKEQNEAEERSSR
;
A
#
# COMPACT_ATOMS: atom_id res chain seq x y z
N MET A 1 6.51 48.50 -5.09
CA MET A 1 7.89 48.35 -4.58
C MET A 1 7.92 47.08 -3.76
N THR A 2 8.58 46.08 -4.30
CA THR A 2 8.78 44.73 -3.75
C THR A 2 9.77 44.77 -2.59
N LEU A 3 9.50 44.03 -1.52
CA LEU A 3 10.54 43.44 -0.66
C LEU A 3 10.21 41.97 -0.48
N VAL A 4 11.11 41.16 -1.03
CA VAL A 4 11.27 39.71 -0.90
C VAL A 4 12.22 39.44 0.27
N ASP A 5 12.01 38.32 0.95
CA ASP A 5 12.95 37.49 1.76
C ASP A 5 12.03 36.50 2.51
N GLU A 6 11.81 35.24 2.12
CA GLU A 6 12.72 34.13 1.82
C GLU A 6 13.66 33.74 2.96
N GLU A 7 13.13 33.07 3.99
CA GLU A 7 13.88 32.03 4.69
C GLU A 7 12.91 31.07 5.42
N SER A 8 12.78 29.84 4.93
CA SER A 8 12.20 28.74 5.72
C SER A 8 13.07 27.52 5.47
N GLY A 9 14.05 27.35 6.35
CA GLY A 9 15.04 26.29 6.31
C GLY A 9 14.38 24.91 6.36
N LEU A 10 14.35 24.25 5.21
CA LEU A 10 14.19 22.81 5.08
C LEU A 10 15.43 22.13 5.67
N MET A 11 15.33 21.65 6.90
CA MET A 11 16.24 20.64 7.43
C MET A 11 15.69 19.26 7.05
N ASP A 12 16.16 18.78 5.90
CA ASP A 12 16.11 17.37 5.52
C ASP A 12 17.03 16.60 6.49
N SER A 13 16.51 15.57 7.12
CA SER A 13 17.31 14.67 7.96
C SER A 13 16.94 13.24 7.60
N GLU A 14 17.84 12.62 6.86
CA GLU A 14 17.83 11.24 6.39
C GLU A 14 17.60 10.22 7.52
N PRO A 15 16.92 9.08 7.24
CA PRO A 15 16.80 7.99 8.21
C PRO A 15 18.05 7.09 8.20
N GLU A 16 18.69 6.95 9.36
CA GLU A 16 19.80 6.02 9.58
C GLU A 16 19.39 4.55 9.31
N ARG A 17 19.92 4.00 8.22
CA ARG A 17 19.82 2.58 7.85
C ARG A 17 20.70 1.70 8.75
N LYS A 18 20.11 1.06 9.77
CA LYS A 18 20.73 -0.12 10.40
C LYS A 18 20.53 -1.37 9.54
N ARG A 19 21.46 -1.60 8.61
CA ARG A 19 21.60 -2.86 7.85
C ARG A 19 22.19 -3.95 8.76
N LYS A 20 21.44 -5.00 9.09
CA LYS A 20 22.03 -6.29 9.49
C LYS A 20 22.36 -7.07 8.21
N LYS A 21 23.65 -7.28 7.97
CA LYS A 21 24.21 -8.12 6.91
C LYS A 21 24.01 -9.59 7.31
N ILE A 22 23.13 -10.30 6.62
CA ILE A 22 23.21 -11.75 6.50
C ILE A 22 23.83 -12.02 5.14
N GLU A 23 25.10 -12.45 5.15
CA GLU A 23 25.72 -13.09 3.99
C GLU A 23 25.10 -14.48 3.85
N ASP A 24 24.38 -14.70 2.76
CA ASP A 24 24.28 -16.03 2.18
C ASP A 24 24.54 -15.92 0.69
N SER A 25 25.64 -16.56 0.29
CA SER A 25 26.06 -16.66 -1.09
C SER A 25 25.26 -17.77 -1.75
N SER A 26 24.37 -17.42 -2.67
CA SER A 26 24.00 -18.32 -3.76
C SER A 26 23.53 -17.54 -4.99
N LEU A 27 24.28 -17.77 -6.06
CA LEU A 27 24.13 -17.26 -7.41
C LEU A 27 22.79 -17.71 -8.01
N GLY A 28 21.71 -16.97 -7.74
CA GLY A 28 20.45 -17.05 -8.49
C GLY A 28 20.49 -16.06 -9.65
N LYS A 29 20.41 -16.54 -10.90
CA LYS A 29 20.29 -15.67 -12.08
C LYS A 29 19.12 -14.71 -11.86
N SER A 30 19.40 -13.40 -11.88
CA SER A 30 18.35 -12.38 -11.93
C SER A 30 17.67 -12.52 -13.29
N VAL A 31 16.53 -13.19 -13.30
CA VAL A 31 15.56 -13.07 -14.38
C VAL A 31 15.03 -11.66 -14.24
N VAL A 32 15.62 -10.72 -14.98
CA VAL A 32 15.05 -9.39 -15.15
C VAL A 32 13.69 -9.62 -15.79
N PRO A 33 12.57 -9.27 -15.13
CA PRO A 33 11.27 -9.32 -15.79
C PRO A 33 11.35 -8.42 -17.02
N ASP A 34 10.90 -8.93 -18.16
CA ASP A 34 10.69 -8.15 -19.39
C ASP A 34 9.60 -7.10 -19.08
N VAL A 35 10.02 -6.00 -18.46
CA VAL A 35 9.17 -4.84 -18.24
C VAL A 35 9.16 -4.11 -19.59
N PRO A 36 8.00 -3.92 -20.22
CA PRO A 36 7.94 -3.20 -21.48
C PRO A 36 8.56 -1.81 -21.29
N GLU A 37 9.43 -1.42 -22.22
CA GLU A 37 10.21 -0.15 -22.22
C GLU A 37 9.29 1.08 -22.02
N ASP A 38 8.02 0.94 -22.40
CA ASP A 38 6.95 1.92 -22.17
C ASP A 38 6.59 2.15 -20.69
N LEU A 39 7.17 1.44 -19.73
CA LEU A 39 6.86 1.58 -18.29
C LEU A 39 8.06 2.02 -17.44
N ASP A 40 9.22 2.29 -18.05
CA ASP A 40 10.45 2.67 -17.34
C ASP A 40 10.34 4.00 -16.58
N PHE A 41 9.33 4.82 -16.90
CA PHE A 41 9.03 6.05 -16.15
C PHE A 41 8.23 5.80 -14.86
N LEU A 42 7.74 4.58 -14.62
CA LEU A 42 6.99 4.25 -13.43
C LEU A 42 7.93 4.04 -12.25
N VAL A 43 7.81 4.89 -11.24
CA VAL A 43 8.55 4.75 -9.98
C VAL A 43 7.65 4.10 -8.93
N PRO A 44 7.96 2.88 -8.45
CA PRO A 44 7.17 2.24 -7.39
C PRO A 44 7.17 3.09 -6.12
N LYS A 45 5.97 3.34 -5.58
CA LYS A 45 5.79 4.12 -4.36
C LYS A 45 5.22 3.26 -3.24
N ALA A 46 5.92 3.22 -2.10
CA ALA A 46 5.43 2.56 -0.90
C ALA A 46 4.32 3.38 -0.23
N GLY A 47 3.40 2.69 0.45
CA GLY A 47 2.30 3.31 1.18
C GLY A 47 1.36 2.26 1.78
N PHE A 48 0.16 2.69 2.15
CA PHE A 48 -0.84 1.91 2.88
C PHE A 48 -2.07 1.69 2.01
N PHE A 49 -2.53 0.46 1.94
CA PHE A 49 -3.74 0.09 1.21
C PHE A 49 -4.86 -0.28 2.15
N CYS A 50 -6.06 0.26 1.93
CA CYS A 50 -7.26 -0.13 2.62
C CYS A 50 -8.05 -1.13 1.78
N PRO A 51 -8.13 -2.42 2.15
CA PRO A 51 -8.86 -3.43 1.36
C PRO A 51 -10.38 -3.19 1.36
N ILE A 52 -10.91 -2.64 2.46
CA ILE A 52 -12.34 -2.34 2.61
C ILE A 52 -12.79 -1.26 1.61
N CYS A 53 -11.96 -0.24 1.42
CA CYS A 53 -12.26 0.87 0.52
C CYS A 53 -11.61 0.72 -0.86
N SER A 54 -10.70 -0.23 -1.04
CA SER A 54 -9.85 -0.39 -2.22
C SER A 54 -9.12 0.92 -2.60
N LEU A 55 -8.56 1.60 -1.61
CA LEU A 55 -7.85 2.89 -1.78
C LEU A 55 -6.43 2.82 -1.22
N PHE A 56 -5.52 3.51 -1.90
CA PHE A 56 -4.12 3.65 -1.50
C PHE A 56 -3.83 5.03 -0.90
N TYR A 57 -3.03 5.06 0.16
CA TYR A 57 -2.61 6.26 0.88
C TYR A 57 -1.08 6.29 1.01
N SER A 58 -0.47 7.43 0.71
CA SER A 58 0.99 7.58 0.68
C SER A 58 1.66 7.59 2.06
N GLY A 59 0.91 7.69 3.16
CA GLY A 59 1.48 7.79 4.50
C GLY A 59 0.52 7.43 5.63
N GLU A 60 1.10 7.13 6.79
CA GLU A 60 0.38 6.60 7.96
C GLU A 60 -0.66 7.59 8.48
N LYS A 61 -0.34 8.90 8.55
CA LYS A 61 -1.29 9.92 9.00
C LYS A 61 -2.55 9.97 8.13
N ALA A 62 -2.38 9.86 6.80
CA ALA A 62 -3.50 9.85 5.86
C ALA A 62 -4.36 8.59 6.02
N MET A 63 -3.72 7.42 6.16
CA MET A 63 -4.40 6.16 6.43
C MET A 63 -5.14 6.17 7.77
N THR A 64 -4.53 6.73 8.81
CA THR A 64 -5.14 6.82 10.14
C THR A 64 -6.36 7.74 10.13
N ASN A 65 -6.27 8.90 9.47
CA ASN A 65 -7.42 9.78 9.29
C ASN A 65 -8.52 9.09 8.47
N HIS A 66 -8.15 8.38 7.41
CA HIS A 66 -9.07 7.56 6.62
C HIS A 66 -9.83 6.56 7.50
N CYS A 67 -9.14 5.78 8.34
CA CYS A 67 -9.77 4.80 9.22
C CYS A 67 -10.75 5.42 10.23
N ARG A 68 -10.54 6.68 10.62
CA ARG A 68 -11.44 7.40 11.54
C ARG A 68 -12.68 7.99 10.85
N SER A 69 -12.68 8.09 9.53
CA SER A 69 -13.78 8.66 8.75
C SER A 69 -15.07 7.85 8.91
N THR A 70 -16.22 8.53 8.83
CA THR A 70 -17.55 7.91 8.82
C THR A 70 -17.72 6.96 7.64
N ARG A 71 -17.20 7.33 6.47
CA ARG A 71 -17.23 6.50 5.25
C ARG A 71 -16.53 5.16 5.45
N HIS A 72 -15.35 5.16 6.06
CA HIS A 72 -14.63 3.91 6.33
C HIS A 72 -15.48 3.00 7.24
N LYS A 73 -16.05 3.54 8.32
CA LYS A 73 -16.92 2.78 9.25
C LYS A 73 -18.11 2.14 8.53
N GLN A 74 -18.82 2.91 7.71
CA GLN A 74 -19.97 2.41 6.92
C GLN A 74 -19.55 1.33 5.92
N ASN A 75 -18.40 1.48 5.27
CA ASN A 75 -17.91 0.46 4.35
C ASN A 75 -17.50 -0.81 5.08
N THR A 76 -16.92 -0.71 6.27
CA THR A 76 -16.55 -1.87 7.09
C THR A 76 -17.75 -2.74 7.40
N GLU A 77 -18.87 -2.15 7.83
CA GLU A 77 -20.10 -2.91 8.12
C GLU A 77 -20.58 -3.70 6.89
N LYS A 78 -20.60 -3.05 5.72
CA LYS A 78 -21.00 -3.69 4.46
C LYS A 78 -20.01 -4.76 4.00
N PHE A 79 -18.72 -4.50 4.14
CA PHE A 79 -17.66 -5.43 3.76
C PHE A 79 -17.75 -6.70 4.59
N MET A 80 -17.90 -6.59 5.92
CA MET A 80 -18.04 -7.76 6.79
C MET A 80 -19.30 -8.57 6.50
N ALA A 81 -20.41 -7.90 6.16
CA ALA A 81 -21.65 -8.58 5.74
C ALA A 81 -21.46 -9.33 4.42
N LYS A 82 -20.73 -8.76 3.46
CA LYS A 82 -20.44 -9.39 2.16
C LYS A 82 -19.53 -10.61 2.33
N GLN A 83 -18.45 -10.49 3.11
CA GLN A 83 -17.50 -11.59 3.32
C GLN A 83 -18.17 -12.85 3.92
N ARG A 84 -19.18 -12.68 4.80
CA ARG A 84 -19.93 -13.82 5.36
C ARG A 84 -20.70 -14.56 4.27
N LYS A 85 -21.45 -13.82 3.45
CA LYS A 85 -22.24 -14.41 2.35
C LYS A 85 -21.37 -15.12 1.32
N GLU A 86 -20.22 -14.53 0.97
CA GLU A 86 -19.30 -15.12 0.00
C GLU A 86 -18.70 -16.43 0.52
N LYS A 87 -18.37 -16.49 1.81
CA LYS A 87 -17.89 -17.73 2.46
C LYS A 87 -18.96 -18.83 2.41
N GLU A 88 -20.20 -18.51 2.73
CA GLU A 88 -21.32 -19.47 2.71
C GLU A 88 -21.58 -20.00 1.29
N GLN A 89 -21.48 -19.14 0.28
CA GLN A 89 -21.65 -19.53 -1.13
C GLN A 89 -20.52 -20.43 -1.62
N ASN A 90 -19.27 -20.10 -1.31
CA ASN A 90 -18.12 -20.92 -1.68
C ASN A 90 -18.17 -22.31 -1.02
N GLU A 91 -18.56 -22.39 0.25
CA GLU A 91 -18.73 -23.68 0.96
C GLU A 91 -19.88 -24.53 0.36
N ALA A 92 -20.95 -23.89 -0.11
CA ALA A 92 -22.05 -24.59 -0.78
C ALA A 92 -21.67 -25.10 -2.18
N GLU A 93 -20.94 -24.31 -2.97
CA GLU A 93 -20.43 -24.74 -4.29
C GLU A 93 -19.41 -25.88 -4.17
N GLU A 94 -18.48 -25.80 -3.23
CA GLU A 94 -17.49 -26.86 -2.99
C GLU A 94 -18.17 -28.19 -2.61
N ARG A 95 -19.24 -28.11 -1.79
CA ARG A 95 -20.03 -29.28 -1.41
C ARG A 95 -20.86 -29.85 -2.56
N SER A 96 -21.33 -29.01 -3.48
CA SER A 96 -22.09 -29.45 -4.66
C SER A 96 -21.19 -30.02 -5.76
N SER A 97 -19.89 -29.73 -5.71
CA SER A 97 -18.91 -30.17 -6.71
C SER A 97 -18.18 -31.48 -6.33
N ARG A 98 -18.43 -32.00 -5.11
CA ARG A 98 -17.89 -33.27 -4.60
C ARG A 98 -18.94 -34.37 -4.66
#